data_AF-A0A7Y2U6F3-F1
#
_entry.id   AF-A0A7Y2U6F3-F1
#
_cell.length_a   1.000
_cell.length_b   1.000
_cell.length_c   1.000
_cell.angle_alpha   90.00
_cell.angle_beta   90.00
_cell.angle_gamma   90.00
#
_symmetry.space_group_name_H-M   'P 1'
#
loop_
_entity.id
_entity.type
_entity.pdbx_description
1 polymer ?
#
loop_
_entity_poly.entity_id
_entity_poly.type
_entity_poly.pdbx_seq_one_letter_code
_entity_poly.pdbx_strand_id
1 'polypeptide(L)'
;YFNYYQYPKAQELAKGPEFEVNGSYVPLKKVYSYNPVPSVLNQQEAKHILGVQGSLWSEYLKTWDKVEYMGFPRIAALAEVAWTSEKRKNYEDFSNRLESLVRFYDAAGVNHAMPAAPAKR
;
A
#
# COMPACT_ATOMS: atom_id res chain seq x y z
N TYR A 1 2.51 -0.94 -8.60
CA TYR A 1 3.41 0.21 -8.35
C TYR A 1 2.75 1.22 -7.45
N PHE A 2 3.55 1.99 -6.71
CA PHE A 2 3.05 2.97 -5.75
C PHE A 2 2.91 4.38 -6.36
N ASN A 3 3.34 4.62 -7.59
CA ASN A 3 3.04 5.88 -8.32
C ASN A 3 1.61 5.92 -8.93
N TYR A 4 0.69 5.12 -8.40
CA TYR A 4 -0.73 5.05 -8.78
C TYR A 4 -1.63 5.57 -7.67
N TYR A 5 -2.83 6.06 -8.03
CA TYR A 5 -3.79 6.65 -7.10
C TYR A 5 -4.13 5.69 -5.94
N GLN A 6 -4.22 6.25 -4.73
CA GLN A 6 -4.59 5.51 -3.51
C GLN A 6 -6.08 5.52 -3.22
N TYR A 7 -6.75 6.58 -3.64
CA TYR A 7 -8.21 6.69 -3.67
C TYR A 7 -8.70 6.83 -5.12
N PRO A 8 -10.01 6.80 -5.38
CA PRO A 8 -10.54 7.08 -6.72
C PRO A 8 -9.99 8.40 -7.29
N LYS A 9 -9.61 8.40 -8.57
CA LYS A 9 -8.98 9.55 -9.25
C LYS A 9 -9.71 10.88 -8.99
N ALA A 10 -11.03 10.89 -9.10
CA ALA A 10 -11.84 12.08 -8.87
C ALA A 10 -11.67 12.65 -7.45
N GLN A 11 -11.56 11.79 -6.43
CA GLN A 11 -11.35 12.20 -5.04
C GLN A 11 -9.93 12.76 -4.82
N GLU A 12 -8.93 12.22 -5.49
CA GLU A 12 -7.55 12.70 -5.40
C GLU A 12 -7.41 14.06 -6.07
N LEU A 13 -7.91 14.20 -7.30
CA LEU A 13 -7.83 15.46 -8.04
C LEU A 13 -8.70 16.58 -7.44
N ALA A 14 -9.69 16.25 -6.61
CA ALA A 14 -10.44 17.25 -5.84
C ALA A 14 -9.57 17.96 -4.77
N LYS A 15 -8.44 17.38 -4.38
CA LYS A 15 -7.48 18.00 -3.44
C LYS A 15 -6.60 19.05 -4.13
N GLY A 16 -6.33 18.86 -5.42
CA GLY A 16 -5.51 19.73 -6.24
C GLY A 16 -4.82 19.00 -7.40
N PRO A 17 -4.34 19.73 -8.42
CA PRO A 17 -3.63 19.14 -9.57
C PRO A 17 -2.32 18.45 -9.19
N GLU A 18 -1.67 18.85 -8.09
CA GLU A 18 -0.49 18.19 -7.52
C GLU A 18 -0.76 16.77 -7.02
N PHE A 19 -2.04 16.39 -6.90
CA PHE A 19 -2.43 15.02 -6.60
C PHE A 19 -2.48 14.09 -7.81
N GLU A 20 -2.29 14.62 -9.02
CA GLU A 20 -2.20 13.83 -10.24
C GLU A 20 -1.01 12.87 -10.19
N VAL A 21 -1.29 11.61 -10.54
CA VAL A 21 -0.30 10.55 -10.67
C VAL A 21 -0.69 9.65 -11.85
N ASN A 22 0.12 8.61 -12.10
CA ASN A 22 -0.13 7.67 -13.17
C ASN A 22 -1.53 7.05 -13.04
N GLY A 23 -2.27 6.99 -14.15
CA GLY A 23 -3.72 6.83 -14.26
C GLY A 23 -4.39 5.63 -13.59
N SER A 24 -3.62 4.68 -13.05
CA SER A 24 -4.17 3.46 -12.43
C SER A 24 -4.54 3.67 -10.97
N TYR A 25 -5.36 2.76 -10.45
CA TYR A 25 -5.84 2.75 -9.07
C TYR A 25 -5.34 1.52 -8.31
N VAL A 26 -4.55 1.75 -7.25
CA VAL A 26 -4.01 0.70 -6.38
C VAL A 26 -4.23 1.10 -4.91
N PRO A 27 -5.42 0.78 -4.36
CA PRO A 27 -5.73 1.04 -2.96
C PRO A 27 -4.97 0.08 -2.04
N LEU A 28 -4.89 0.45 -0.77
CA LEU A 28 -4.24 -0.33 0.29
C LEU A 28 -4.66 -1.81 0.30
N LYS A 29 -5.97 -2.09 0.25
CA LYS A 29 -6.52 -3.45 0.21
C LYS A 29 -5.99 -4.26 -0.98
N LYS A 30 -5.81 -3.64 -2.14
CA LYS A 30 -5.28 -4.32 -3.33
C LYS A 30 -3.81 -4.72 -3.16
N VAL A 31 -3.01 -3.89 -2.49
CA VAL A 31 -1.62 -4.24 -2.13
C VAL A 31 -1.61 -5.40 -1.16
N TYR A 32 -2.43 -5.34 -0.09
CA TYR A 32 -2.52 -6.39 0.93
C TYR A 32 -2.96 -7.75 0.36
N SER A 33 -3.92 -7.74 -0.56
CA SER A 33 -4.45 -8.95 -1.20
C SER A 33 -3.51 -9.56 -2.23
N TYR A 34 -2.35 -8.96 -2.50
CA TYR A 34 -1.37 -9.54 -3.42
C TYR A 34 -0.81 -10.84 -2.84
N ASN A 35 -0.82 -11.90 -3.65
CA ASN A 35 -0.14 -13.15 -3.37
C ASN A 35 1.09 -13.25 -4.30
N PRO A 36 2.31 -13.28 -3.75
CA PRO A 36 3.53 -13.34 -4.56
C PRO A 36 3.76 -14.68 -5.25
N VAL A 37 3.11 -15.75 -4.78
CA VAL A 37 3.21 -17.09 -5.38
C VAL A 37 1.96 -17.35 -6.21
N PRO A 38 2.04 -17.28 -7.55
CA PRO A 38 0.91 -17.58 -8.43
C PRO A 38 0.44 -19.03 -8.23
N SER A 39 -0.86 -19.26 -8.27
CA SER A 39 -1.46 -20.60 -8.12
C SER A 39 -1.06 -21.60 -9.20
N VAL A 40 -0.51 -21.11 -10.32
CA VAL A 40 -0.01 -21.94 -11.42
C VAL A 40 1.34 -22.61 -11.10
N LEU A 41 2.07 -22.13 -10.11
CA LEU A 41 3.38 -22.69 -9.75
C LEU A 41 3.24 -23.84 -8.77
N ASN A 42 4.02 -24.90 -9.01
CA ASN A 42 4.18 -25.98 -8.05
C ASN A 42 5.15 -25.58 -6.91
N GLN A 43 5.26 -26.44 -5.89
CA GLN A 43 6.11 -26.17 -4.72
C GLN A 43 7.60 -26.06 -5.05
N GLN A 44 8.09 -26.71 -6.10
CA GLN A 44 9.50 -26.64 -6.50
C GLN A 44 9.78 -25.31 -7.22
N GLU A 45 8.86 -24.89 -8.09
CA GLU A 45 8.95 -23.62 -8.82
C GLU A 45 8.82 -22.42 -7.89
N ALA A 46 7.91 -22.48 -6.92
CA ALA A 46 7.68 -21.42 -5.94
C ALA A 46 8.93 -21.04 -5.13
N LYS A 47 9.90 -21.96 -4.97
CA LYS A 47 11.17 -21.69 -4.26
C LYS A 47 12.06 -20.67 -4.96
N HIS A 48 11.86 -20.43 -6.25
CA HIS A 48 12.64 -19.43 -6.99
C HIS A 48 12.14 -18.00 -6.77
N ILE A 49 10.99 -17.82 -6.10
CA ILE A 49 10.48 -16.50 -5.72
C ILE A 49 11.22 -16.03 -4.47
N LEU A 50 12.15 -15.10 -4.66
CA LEU A 50 12.98 -14.56 -3.57
C LEU A 50 12.22 -13.61 -2.63
N GLY A 51 11.16 -12.96 -3.13
CA GLY A 51 10.40 -12.01 -2.35
C GLY A 51 9.57 -11.06 -3.21
N VAL A 52 9.21 -9.93 -2.62
CA VAL A 52 8.38 -8.89 -3.23
C VAL A 52 9.01 -7.51 -3.08
N GLN A 53 8.66 -6.62 -4.01
CA GLN A 53 9.06 -5.21 -3.99
C GLN A 53 7.89 -4.34 -4.45
N GLY A 54 7.78 -3.14 -3.87
CA GLY A 54 6.91 -2.08 -4.36
C GLY A 54 7.74 -0.93 -4.93
N SER A 55 7.74 -0.76 -6.25
CA SER A 55 8.46 0.37 -6.88
C SER A 55 7.63 1.66 -6.80
N LEU A 56 8.33 2.75 -6.50
CA LEU A 56 7.81 4.11 -6.43
C LEU A 56 8.57 4.98 -7.43
N TRP A 57 8.03 5.13 -8.63
CA TRP A 57 8.62 5.96 -9.68
C TRP A 57 8.24 7.44 -9.48
N SER A 58 9.20 8.34 -9.71
CA SER A 58 9.12 9.73 -9.24
C SER A 58 8.66 10.76 -10.28
N GLU A 59 8.13 10.33 -11.43
CA GLU A 59 7.76 11.25 -12.51
C GLU A 59 6.78 12.35 -12.04
N TYR A 60 5.86 11.97 -11.14
CA TYR A 60 4.82 12.83 -10.54
C TYR A 60 5.12 13.23 -9.09
N LEU A 61 6.26 12.82 -8.51
CA LEU A 61 6.57 13.01 -7.09
C LEU A 61 7.57 14.16 -6.93
N LYS A 62 7.07 15.40 -6.98
CA LYS A 62 7.92 16.60 -6.99
C LYS A 62 8.44 17.03 -5.61
N THR A 63 7.84 16.50 -4.54
CA THR A 63 8.20 16.83 -3.15
C THR A 63 8.33 15.56 -2.33
N TRP A 64 9.08 15.64 -1.22
CA TRP A 64 9.17 14.54 -0.26
C TRP A 64 7.82 14.21 0.36
N ASP A 65 7.01 15.23 0.67
CA ASP A 65 5.64 15.06 1.13
C ASP A 65 4.83 14.17 0.17
N LYS A 66 5.00 14.33 -1.14
CA LYS A 66 4.33 13.51 -2.14
C LYS A 66 4.88 12.09 -2.19
N VAL A 67 6.19 11.91 -2.02
CA VAL A 67 6.85 10.59 -1.92
C VAL A 67 6.29 9.82 -0.72
N GLU A 68 6.24 10.46 0.46
CA GLU A 68 5.67 9.89 1.67
C GLU A 68 4.20 9.56 1.48
N TYR A 69 3.44 10.50 0.92
CA TYR A 69 2.00 10.31 0.71
C TYR A 69 1.75 9.08 -0.13
N MET A 70 2.51 8.89 -1.22
CA MET A 70 2.36 7.73 -2.09
C MET A 70 2.95 6.45 -1.49
N GLY A 71 3.95 6.51 -0.61
CA GLY A 71 4.52 5.34 0.05
C GLY A 71 3.66 4.78 1.18
N PHE A 72 3.12 5.66 2.02
CA PHE A 72 2.45 5.33 3.27
C PHE A 72 0.93 5.51 3.15
N PRO A 73 0.10 4.54 3.61
CA PRO A 73 0.45 3.37 4.40
C PRO A 73 0.71 2.08 3.58
N ARG A 74 0.77 2.17 2.24
CA ARG A 74 0.92 0.97 1.37
C ARG A 74 2.17 0.15 1.64
N ILE A 75 3.26 0.78 2.10
CA ILE A 75 4.46 0.07 2.54
C ILE A 75 4.19 -0.91 3.68
N ALA A 76 3.26 -0.62 4.59
CA ALA A 76 2.88 -1.53 5.67
C ALA A 76 2.15 -2.77 5.12
N ALA A 77 1.27 -2.59 4.13
CA ALA A 77 0.62 -3.72 3.46
C ALA A 77 1.62 -4.58 2.68
N LEU A 78 2.59 -3.96 2.00
CA LEU A 78 3.67 -4.68 1.33
C LEU A 78 4.54 -5.46 2.31
N ALA A 79 4.88 -4.87 3.46
CA ALA A 79 5.63 -5.54 4.52
C ALA A 79 4.88 -6.77 5.04
N GLU A 80 3.56 -6.69 5.24
CA GLU A 80 2.74 -7.85 5.62
C GLU A 80 2.77 -8.94 4.54
N VAL A 81 2.65 -8.58 3.26
CA VAL A 81 2.74 -9.54 2.15
C VAL A 81 4.12 -10.20 2.07
N ALA A 82 5.19 -9.47 2.38
CA ALA A 82 6.54 -9.97 2.34
C ALA A 82 6.88 -10.91 3.51
N TRP A 83 6.28 -10.67 4.69
CA TRP A 83 6.72 -11.28 5.95
C TRP A 83 5.75 -12.32 6.50
N THR A 84 4.44 -12.08 6.37
CA THR A 84 3.41 -12.90 7.00
C THR A 84 2.95 -14.01 6.06
N SER A 85 2.86 -15.23 6.59
CA SER A 85 2.37 -16.36 5.81
C SER A 85 0.92 -16.15 5.38
N GLU A 86 0.58 -16.60 4.16
CA GLU A 86 -0.75 -16.37 3.57
C GLU A 86 -1.91 -16.83 4.48
N LYS A 87 -1.73 -17.95 5.20
CA LYS A 87 -2.73 -18.49 6.14
C LYS A 87 -3.03 -17.58 7.34
N ARG A 88 -2.14 -16.64 7.66
CA ARG A 88 -2.29 -15.70 8.78
C ARG A 88 -2.77 -14.33 8.34
N LYS A 89 -2.88 -14.06 7.04
CA LYS A 89 -3.33 -12.76 6.54
C LYS A 89 -4.83 -12.61 6.76
N ASN A 90 -5.22 -11.62 7.55
CA ASN A 90 -6.60 -11.14 7.68
C ASN A 90 -6.62 -9.60 7.53
N TYR A 91 -7.39 -9.09 6.56
CA TYR A 91 -7.39 -7.66 6.25
C TYR A 91 -8.05 -6.82 7.35
N GLU A 92 -9.09 -7.32 8.03
CA GLU A 92 -9.72 -6.58 9.13
C GLU A 92 -8.75 -6.42 10.31
N ASP A 93 -8.06 -7.50 10.70
CA ASP A 93 -7.01 -7.48 11.73
C ASP A 93 -5.87 -6.52 11.35
N PHE A 94 -5.37 -6.62 10.11
CA PHE A 94 -4.38 -5.70 9.59
C PHE A 94 -4.85 -4.25 9.66
N SER A 95 -6.09 -3.96 9.25
CA SER A 95 -6.65 -2.61 9.30
C SER A 95 -6.71 -2.07 10.73
N ASN A 96 -7.05 -2.91 11.71
CA ASN A 96 -7.06 -2.52 13.12
C ASN A 96 -5.64 -2.23 13.66
N ARG A 97 -4.65 -3.07 13.31
CA ARG A 97 -3.24 -2.82 13.69
C ARG A 97 -2.67 -1.60 13.00
N LEU A 98 -3.08 -1.34 11.76
CA LEU A 98 -2.65 -0.19 10.98
C LEU A 98 -3.02 1.14 11.65
N GLU A 99 -4.14 1.23 12.36
CA GLU A 99 -4.49 2.46 13.10
C GLU A 99 -3.39 2.86 14.11
N SER A 100 -2.79 1.89 14.79
CA SER A 100 -1.71 2.15 15.75
C SER A 100 -0.43 2.60 15.05
N LEU A 101 -0.15 2.03 13.88
CA LEU A 101 1.00 2.40 13.06
C LEU A 101 0.82 3.78 12.41
N VAL A 102 -0.40 4.15 12.04
CA VAL A 102 -0.73 5.49 11.55
C VAL A 102 -0.48 6.54 12.63
N ARG A 103 -0.88 6.30 13.88
CA ARG A 103 -0.54 7.21 14.99
C ARG A 103 0.97 7.39 15.18
N PHE A 104 1.76 6.36 14.88
CA PHE A 104 3.22 6.48 14.89
C PHE A 104 3.72 7.34 13.72
N TYR A 105 3.14 7.20 12.52
CA TYR A 105 3.44 8.08 11.39
C TYR A 105 3.10 9.54 11.68
N ASP A 106 1.93 9.79 12.28
CA ASP A 106 1.51 11.13 12.73
C ASP A 106 2.55 11.72 13.70
N ALA A 107 2.95 10.96 14.73
CA ALA A 107 3.93 11.41 15.72
C ALA A 107 5.34 11.63 15.12
N ALA A 108 5.67 10.91 14.05
CA ALA A 108 6.92 11.07 13.31
C ALA A 108 6.86 12.18 12.25
N GLY A 109 5.68 12.79 12.01
CA GLY A 109 5.49 13.84 11.00
C GLY A 109 5.51 13.34 9.56
N VAL A 110 5.21 12.06 9.31
CA VAL A 110 5.18 11.49 7.96
C VAL A 110 3.90 11.91 7.26
N ASN A 111 4.00 12.50 6.06
CA ASN A 111 2.82 12.86 5.27
C ASN A 111 2.23 11.62 4.59
N HIS A 112 1.32 10.90 5.26
CA HIS A 112 0.74 9.66 4.73
C HIS A 112 -0.71 9.82 4.27
N ALA A 113 -1.20 8.90 3.43
CA ALA A 113 -2.61 8.79 3.14
C ALA A 113 -3.38 8.21 4.35
N MET A 114 -4.62 8.66 4.58
CA MET A 114 -5.48 8.12 5.64
C MET A 114 -6.04 6.75 5.25
N PRO A 115 -5.79 5.65 5.97
CA PRO A 115 -6.42 4.39 5.61
C PRO A 115 -7.95 4.54 5.59
N ALA A 116 -8.62 3.82 4.69
CA ALA A 116 -10.07 3.72 4.74
C ALA A 116 -10.47 3.23 6.14
N ALA A 117 -11.51 3.84 6.72
CA ALA A 117 -11.97 3.49 8.07
C ALA A 117 -12.17 1.96 8.18
N PRO A 118 -11.75 1.33 9.28
CA PRO A 118 -12.01 -0.09 9.48
C PRO A 118 -13.51 -0.34 9.44
N ALA A 119 -13.91 -1.56 9.07
CA ALA A 119 -15.29 -1.98 9.24
C ALA A 119 -15.63 -1.83 10.73
N LYS A 120 -16.66 -1.02 11.05
CA LYS A 120 -17.13 -0.86 12.43
C LYS A 120 -17.46 -2.25 13.00
N ARG A 121 -16.92 -2.54 14.19
CA ARG A 121 -17.31 -3.71 14.98
C ARG A 121 -18.77 -3.64 15.38
#